data_AF-A0A7C4U0R3-F1
#
_entry.id   AF-A0A7C4U0R3-F1
#
_cell.length_a   1.000
_cell.length_b   1.000
_cell.length_c   1.000
_cell.angle_alpha   90.00
_cell.angle_beta   90.00
_cell.angle_gamma   90.00
#
_symmetry.space_group_name_H-M   'P 1'
#
loop_
_entity.id
_entity.type
_entity.pdbx_description
1 polymer ?
#
loop_
_entity_poly.entity_id
_entity_poly.type
_entity_poly.pdbx_seq_one_letter_code
_entity_poly.pdbx_strand_id
1 'polypeptide(L)'
;MKKVIHFTACTLLMTAVAIAQSPKELGGEYIRAIGKVYNTTKVAARGERFDARNSYSVGITYQLASGKSYSVSRGFGLYVGYRYAFGKNTNGNNPFAGARVLFSFENFEGQTNRNSLFITPWAEAGYHLVFAKRFYAAPSAGFGYSFKFSKD
;
A
#
# COMPACT_ATOMS: atom_id res chain seq x y z
N MET A 1 31.64 0.61 2.85
CA MET A 1 31.22 0.69 4.27
C MET A 1 29.90 1.45 4.47
N LYS A 2 29.74 2.71 4.03
CA LYS A 2 28.47 3.46 4.18
C LYS A 2 27.24 2.69 3.65
N LYS A 3 27.33 2.05 2.48
CA LYS A 3 26.24 1.28 1.87
C LYS A 3 25.80 0.06 2.71
N VAL A 4 26.75 -0.62 3.36
CA VAL A 4 26.46 -1.77 4.23
C VAL A 4 25.75 -1.29 5.49
N ILE A 5 26.19 -0.18 6.10
CA ILE A 5 25.53 0.41 7.26
C ILE A 5 24.09 0.86 6.94
N HIS A 6 23.86 1.45 5.76
CA HIS A 6 22.51 1.85 5.32
C HIS A 6 21.61 0.63 5.06
N PHE A 7 22.18 -0.43 4.47
CA PHE A 7 21.46 -1.67 4.26
C PHE A 7 21.09 -2.29 5.60
N THR A 8 22.04 -2.48 6.51
CA THR A 8 21.80 -3.03 7.85
C THR A 8 20.81 -2.18 8.66
N ALA A 9 20.87 -0.85 8.55
CA ALA A 9 19.90 0.04 9.20
C ALA A 9 18.50 -0.10 8.59
N CYS A 10 18.38 -0.22 7.26
CA CYS A 10 17.10 -0.50 6.60
C CYS A 10 16.56 -1.87 7.00
N THR A 11 17.40 -2.91 7.08
CA THR A 11 16.99 -4.24 7.53
C THR A 11 16.53 -4.16 8.98
N LEU A 12 17.30 -3.53 9.88
CA LEU A 12 16.90 -3.37 11.28
C LEU A 12 15.59 -2.58 11.43
N LEU A 13 15.39 -1.52 10.65
CA LEU A 13 14.14 -0.76 10.61
C LEU A 13 12.99 -1.63 10.13
N MET A 14 13.18 -2.41 9.06
CA MET A 14 12.16 -3.34 8.57
C MET A 14 11.84 -4.44 9.58
N THR A 15 12.84 -5.02 10.25
CA THR A 15 12.63 -6.04 11.30
C THR A 15 11.97 -5.44 12.54
N ALA A 16 12.35 -4.23 12.96
CA ALA A 16 11.73 -3.53 14.07
C ALA A 16 10.27 -3.17 13.77
N VAL A 17 9.99 -2.73 12.53
CA VAL A 17 8.63 -2.50 12.04
C VAL A 17 7.83 -3.81 12.03
N ALA A 18 8.40 -4.92 11.54
CA ALA A 18 7.75 -6.23 11.52
C ALA A 18 7.44 -6.78 12.93
N ILE A 19 8.37 -6.63 13.90
CA ILE A 19 8.19 -7.08 15.29
C ILE A 19 7.20 -6.18 16.04
N ALA A 20 7.17 -4.87 15.74
CA ALA A 20 6.15 -3.96 16.24
C ALA A 20 4.76 -4.24 15.62
N GLN A 21 4.69 -5.01 14.53
CA GLN A 21 3.48 -5.40 13.80
C GLN A 21 2.95 -6.80 14.20
N SER A 22 3.02 -7.20 15.47
CA SER A 22 2.10 -8.24 15.98
C SER A 22 0.66 -7.82 15.61
N PRO A 23 -0.01 -8.50 14.66
CA PRO A 23 -1.09 -7.87 13.92
C PRO A 23 -2.27 -7.69 14.87
N LYS A 24 -2.70 -6.43 15.05
CA LYS A 24 -3.94 -6.17 15.77
C LYS A 24 -5.13 -6.44 14.85
N GLU A 25 -5.02 -6.16 13.55
CA GLU A 25 -6.04 -6.50 12.56
C GLU A 25 -5.44 -6.88 11.18
N LEU A 26 -6.13 -7.77 10.47
CA LEU A 26 -5.79 -8.24 9.13
C LEU A 26 -7.00 -8.04 8.22
N GLY A 27 -6.83 -7.37 7.09
CA GLY A 27 -7.97 -6.93 6.29
C GLY A 27 -7.72 -6.90 4.80
N GLY A 28 -8.83 -6.94 4.07
CA GLY A 28 -8.86 -6.74 2.62
C GLY A 28 -9.08 -5.28 2.27
N GLU A 29 -8.36 -4.76 1.28
CA GLU A 29 -8.54 -3.42 0.78
C GLU A 29 -8.98 -3.44 -0.68
N TYR A 30 -9.94 -2.59 -1.02
CA TYR A 30 -10.26 -2.26 -2.41
C TYR A 30 -9.91 -0.79 -2.62
N ILE A 31 -8.96 -0.53 -3.53
CA ILE A 31 -8.34 0.77 -3.72
C ILE A 31 -8.60 1.25 -5.14
N ARG A 32 -9.16 2.44 -5.27
CA ARG A 32 -9.10 3.19 -6.53
C ARG A 32 -7.87 4.08 -6.54
N ALA A 33 -6.87 3.75 -7.35
CA ALA A 33 -5.62 4.51 -7.46
C ALA A 33 -5.68 5.45 -8.67
N ILE A 34 -5.52 6.76 -8.44
CA ILE A 34 -5.62 7.81 -9.45
C ILE A 34 -4.32 8.63 -9.44
N GLY A 35 -3.75 8.92 -10.60
CA GLY A 35 -2.55 9.71 -10.72
C GLY A 35 -2.33 10.19 -12.15
N LYS A 36 -1.31 11.03 -12.36
CA LYS A 36 -1.01 11.64 -13.67
C LYS A 36 -0.77 10.60 -14.79
N VAL A 37 -0.38 9.37 -14.45
CA VAL A 37 0.02 8.31 -15.40
C VAL A 37 -0.77 7.01 -15.19
N TYR A 38 -1.68 6.96 -14.20
CA TYR A 38 -2.42 5.75 -13.87
C TYR A 38 -3.83 6.04 -13.36
N ASN A 39 -4.79 5.22 -13.75
CA ASN A 39 -6.13 5.19 -13.17
C ASN A 39 -6.55 3.72 -13.06
N THR A 40 -6.20 3.10 -11.94
CA THR A 40 -6.26 1.65 -11.79
C THR A 40 -7.04 1.27 -10.54
N THR A 41 -7.51 0.03 -10.52
CA THR A 41 -8.11 -0.55 -9.33
C THR A 41 -7.12 -1.57 -8.77
N LYS A 42 -6.89 -1.53 -7.46
CA LYS A 42 -6.03 -2.48 -6.76
C LYS A 42 -6.82 -3.16 -5.65
N VAL A 43 -6.55 -4.44 -5.45
CA VAL A 43 -6.97 -5.18 -4.25
C VAL A 43 -5.75 -5.41 -3.39
N ALA A 44 -5.91 -5.41 -2.06
CA ALA A 44 -4.79 -5.64 -1.17
C ALA A 44 -5.16 -6.53 0.02
N ALA A 45 -4.17 -7.28 0.49
CA ALA A 45 -4.18 -7.84 1.84
C ALA A 45 -3.27 -6.97 2.72
N ARG A 46 -3.76 -6.62 3.91
CA ARG A 46 -3.14 -5.62 4.78
C ARG A 46 -3.07 -6.10 6.22
N GLY A 47 -1.90 -5.98 6.83
CA GLY A 47 -1.74 -5.98 8.28
C GLY A 47 -1.75 -4.55 8.80
N GLU A 48 -2.52 -4.29 9.85
CA GLU A 48 -2.67 -2.94 10.40
C GLU A 48 -2.59 -2.94 11.94
N ARG A 49 -1.97 -1.88 12.49
CA ARG A 49 -1.91 -1.62 13.92
C ARG A 49 -2.47 -0.23 14.21
N PHE A 50 -3.68 -0.19 14.77
CA PHE A 50 -4.26 1.02 15.34
C PHE A 50 -3.77 1.28 16.77
N ASP A 51 -3.44 2.54 17.03
CA ASP A 51 -3.25 3.12 18.35
C ASP A 51 -4.11 4.38 18.47
N ALA A 52 -5.29 4.22 19.07
CA ALA A 52 -6.37 5.20 19.15
C ALA A 52 -6.85 5.73 17.79
N ARG A 53 -6.12 6.69 17.22
CA ARG A 53 -6.41 7.33 15.92
C ARG A 53 -5.35 7.06 14.86
N ASN A 54 -4.15 6.68 15.27
CA ASN A 54 -3.02 6.55 14.37
C ASN A 54 -2.85 5.09 14.00
N SER A 55 -2.53 4.84 12.74
CA SER A 55 -2.36 3.49 12.24
C SER A 55 -1.16 3.39 11.32
N TYR A 56 -0.38 2.32 11.54
CA TYR A 56 0.69 1.92 10.64
C TYR A 56 0.29 0.61 9.95
N SER A 57 0.54 0.56 8.64
CA SER A 57 0.11 -0.54 7.79
C SER A 57 1.22 -1.02 6.89
N VAL A 58 1.22 -2.32 6.65
CA VAL A 58 2.00 -2.98 5.59
C VAL A 58 1.06 -3.90 4.84
N GLY A 59 1.25 -4.03 3.53
CA GLY A 59 0.42 -4.93 2.76
C GLY A 59 0.97 -5.25 1.39
N ILE A 60 0.33 -6.23 0.77
CA ILE A 60 0.60 -6.66 -0.59
C ILE A 60 -0.61 -6.29 -1.43
N THR A 61 -0.37 -5.61 -2.55
CA THR A 61 -1.39 -5.23 -3.52
C THR A 61 -1.28 -6.06 -4.78
N TYR A 62 -2.41 -6.34 -5.40
CA TYR A 62 -2.52 -6.79 -6.77
C TYR A 62 -3.32 -5.76 -7.57
N GLN A 63 -2.76 -5.32 -8.69
CA GLN A 63 -3.43 -4.41 -9.62
C GLN A 63 -4.36 -5.20 -10.54
N LEU A 64 -5.65 -4.87 -10.49
CA LEU A 64 -6.62 -5.34 -11.46
C LEU A 64 -6.43 -4.60 -12.79
N ALA A 65 -6.70 -5.32 -13.89
CA ALA A 65 -6.62 -4.81 -15.26
C ALA A 65 -7.21 -3.39 -15.37
N SER A 66 -6.40 -2.41 -15.80
CA SER A 66 -6.89 -1.06 -16.07
C SER A 66 -7.21 -0.89 -17.55
N GLY A 67 -8.45 -0.50 -17.85
CA GLY A 67 -8.93 -0.32 -19.23
C GLY A 67 -8.51 0.98 -19.91
N LYS A 68 -7.64 1.82 -19.31
CA LYS A 68 -7.34 3.18 -19.83
C LYS A 68 -5.89 3.49 -20.19
N SER A 69 -4.99 2.51 -20.24
CA SER A 69 -3.67 2.69 -20.86
C SER A 69 -3.42 1.52 -21.80
N TYR A 70 -2.73 1.77 -22.93
CA TYR A 70 -2.48 0.89 -24.07
C TYR A 70 -1.73 -0.45 -23.77
N SER A 71 -1.82 -0.97 -22.55
CA SER A 71 -1.30 -2.24 -22.08
C SER A 71 -2.06 -2.57 -20.79
N VAL A 72 -2.67 -3.75 -20.68
CA VAL A 72 -3.38 -4.18 -19.47
C VAL A 72 -2.32 -4.45 -18.38
N SER A 73 -1.90 -3.40 -17.67
CA SER A 73 -0.92 -3.53 -16.58
C SER A 73 -1.55 -4.27 -15.40
N ARG A 74 -1.15 -5.53 -15.20
CA ARG A 74 -1.40 -6.33 -14.00
C ARG A 74 -0.08 -6.51 -13.27
N GLY A 75 -0.10 -6.47 -11.94
CA GLY A 75 1.15 -6.56 -11.18
C GLY A 75 0.95 -6.67 -9.68
N PHE A 76 2.00 -7.15 -9.03
CA PHE A 76 2.09 -7.21 -7.57
C PHE A 76 2.91 -6.05 -7.04
N GLY A 77 2.58 -5.62 -5.83
CA GLY A 77 3.38 -4.64 -5.12
C GLY A 77 3.28 -4.82 -3.61
N LEU A 78 4.25 -4.25 -2.91
CA LEU A 78 4.27 -4.16 -1.46
C LEU A 78 4.18 -2.69 -1.08
N TYR A 79 3.42 -2.36 -0.04
CA TYR A 79 3.37 -0.99 0.46
C TYR A 79 3.55 -0.94 1.96
N VAL A 80 4.02 0.22 2.41
CA VAL A 80 4.03 0.65 3.81
C VAL A 80 3.36 2.00 3.90
N GLY A 81 2.54 2.20 4.93
CA GLY A 81 1.70 3.38 5.03
C GLY A 81 1.30 3.75 6.43
N TYR A 82 0.85 4.99 6.55
CA TYR A 82 0.31 5.60 7.76
C TYR A 82 -1.11 6.10 7.50
N ARG A 83 -2.01 5.92 8.46
CA ARG A 83 -3.38 6.44 8.45
C ARG A 83 -3.73 7.13 9.75
N TYR A 84 -4.61 8.10 9.64
CA TYR A 84 -5.30 8.77 10.72
C TYR A 84 -6.79 8.50 10.62
N ALA A 85 -7.37 7.88 11.64
CA ALA A 85 -8.80 7.73 11.82
C ALA A 85 -9.40 8.98 12.47
N PHE A 86 -10.47 9.51 11.88
CA PHE A 86 -11.16 10.68 12.44
C PHE A 86 -12.08 10.31 13.60
N GLY A 87 -12.56 9.07 13.65
CA GLY A 87 -13.32 8.54 14.78
C GLY A 87 -12.42 8.05 15.92
N LYS A 88 -13.00 7.91 17.12
CA LYS A 88 -12.33 7.34 18.30
C LYS A 88 -12.70 5.86 18.54
N ASN A 89 -13.44 5.24 17.61
CA ASN A 89 -13.95 3.90 17.81
C ASN A 89 -12.89 2.85 17.44
N THR A 90 -11.99 2.56 18.37
CA THR A 90 -10.85 1.64 18.16
C THR A 90 -11.23 0.21 17.77
N ASN A 91 -12.48 -0.21 18.00
CA ASN A 91 -13.01 -1.53 17.65
C ASN A 91 -14.15 -1.45 16.63
N GLY A 92 -14.30 -0.33 15.94
CA GLY A 92 -15.43 -0.12 15.03
C GLY A 92 -15.04 0.67 13.80
N ASN A 93 -16.08 1.06 13.06
CA ASN A 93 -15.89 1.61 11.74
C ASN A 93 -15.49 3.08 11.81
N ASN A 94 -14.46 3.46 11.05
CA ASN A 94 -13.98 4.83 11.06
C ASN A 94 -13.59 5.31 9.65
N PRO A 95 -13.95 6.56 9.28
CA PRO A 95 -13.32 7.20 8.15
C PRO A 95 -11.86 7.51 8.49
N PHE A 96 -10.98 7.40 7.49
CA PHE A 96 -9.56 7.68 7.63
C PHE A 96 -9.02 8.50 6.46
N ALA A 97 -7.91 9.17 6.71
CA ALA A 97 -7.00 9.73 5.70
C ALA A 97 -5.57 9.31 6.01
N GLY A 98 -4.71 9.18 5.00
CA GLY A 98 -3.38 8.65 5.19
C GLY A 98 -2.45 8.91 4.01
N ALA A 99 -1.25 8.38 4.13
CA ALA A 99 -0.25 8.37 3.08
C ALA A 99 0.50 7.04 3.10
N ARG A 100 0.90 6.55 1.93
CA ARG A 100 1.70 5.34 1.82
C ARG A 100 2.64 5.41 0.63
N VAL A 101 3.61 4.51 0.64
CA VAL A 101 4.54 4.30 -0.46
C VAL A 101 4.36 2.88 -0.96
N LEU A 102 3.99 2.73 -2.24
CA LEU A 102 3.89 1.46 -2.93
C LEU A 102 5.17 1.18 -3.73
N PHE A 103 5.69 -0.02 -3.59
CA PHE A 103 6.76 -0.61 -4.40
C PHE A 103 6.13 -1.68 -5.29
N SER A 104 6.02 -1.47 -6.59
CA SER A 104 5.36 -2.41 -7.51
C SER A 104 6.27 -2.89 -8.61
N PHE A 105 6.14 -4.17 -8.95
CA PHE A 105 6.67 -4.76 -10.17
C PHE A 105 5.52 -4.86 -11.16
N GLU A 106 5.40 -3.87 -12.04
CA GLU A 106 4.39 -3.90 -13.09
C GLU A 106 5.00 -4.56 -14.32
N ASN A 107 4.46 -5.73 -14.69
CA ASN A 107 4.85 -6.45 -15.89
C ASN A 107 3.87 -6.07 -17.00
N PHE A 108 4.38 -5.45 -18.05
CA PHE A 108 3.59 -4.88 -19.11
C PHE A 108 3.29 -5.95 -20.17
N GLU A 109 2.01 -6.20 -20.44
CA GLU A 109 1.62 -6.88 -21.68
C GLU A 109 2.11 -6.06 -22.88
N GLY A 110 3.06 -6.61 -23.63
CA GLY A 110 3.29 -6.29 -25.04
C GLY A 110 4.37 -5.28 -25.42
N GLN A 111 5.01 -4.57 -24.48
CA GLN A 111 6.21 -3.78 -24.79
C GLN A 111 7.37 -4.20 -23.90
N THR A 112 8.33 -4.84 -24.55
CA THR A 112 9.62 -5.32 -24.05
C THR A 112 10.35 -4.27 -23.19
N ASN A 113 10.30 -4.42 -21.86
CA ASN A 113 11.50 -4.57 -21.02
C ASN A 113 11.15 -4.86 -19.55
N ARG A 114 11.50 -6.09 -19.13
CA ARG A 114 11.87 -6.57 -17.78
C ARG A 114 11.33 -5.80 -16.56
N ASN A 115 10.47 -6.46 -15.78
CA ASN A 115 10.35 -6.39 -14.30
C ASN A 115 10.86 -5.09 -13.66
N SER A 116 10.29 -3.95 -14.05
CA SER A 116 10.76 -2.66 -13.58
C SER A 116 10.13 -2.35 -12.23
N LEU A 117 10.97 -1.94 -11.28
CA LEU A 117 10.51 -1.53 -9.96
C LEU A 117 10.01 -0.09 -10.05
N PHE A 118 8.75 0.12 -9.70
CA PHE A 118 8.15 1.44 -9.54
C PHE A 118 7.95 1.77 -8.08
N ILE A 119 8.17 3.04 -7.73
CA ILE A 119 7.87 3.58 -6.42
C ILE A 119 6.77 4.62 -6.59
N THR A 120 5.72 4.50 -5.80
CA THR A 120 4.53 5.37 -5.86
C THR A 120 4.15 5.85 -4.46
N PRO A 121 4.63 7.03 -4.04
CA PRO A 121 4.01 7.74 -2.94
C PRO A 121 2.59 8.18 -3.33
N TRP A 122 1.62 7.93 -2.46
CA TRP A 122 0.26 8.45 -2.63
C TRP A 122 -0.37 8.83 -1.29
N ALA A 123 -1.26 9.82 -1.34
CA ALA A 123 -2.21 10.08 -0.27
C ALA A 123 -3.43 9.18 -0.45
N GLU A 124 -4.09 8.80 0.64
CA GLU A 124 -5.28 7.96 0.62
C GLU A 124 -6.37 8.49 1.56
N ALA A 125 -7.61 8.20 1.21
CA ALA A 125 -8.76 8.39 2.09
C ALA A 125 -9.74 7.24 1.88
N GLY A 126 -10.45 6.86 2.93
CA GLY A 126 -11.37 5.74 2.84
C GLY A 126 -12.10 5.48 4.15
N TYR A 127 -12.64 4.28 4.25
CA TYR A 127 -13.43 3.86 5.39
C TYR A 127 -12.95 2.50 5.90
N HIS A 128 -12.78 2.37 7.21
CA HIS A 128 -12.40 1.13 7.88
C HIS A 128 -13.67 0.42 8.34
N LEU A 129 -13.92 -0.80 7.87
CA LEU A 129 -15.11 -1.60 8.20
C LEU A 129 -14.69 -2.85 8.97
N VAL A 130 -14.81 -2.84 10.29
CA VAL A 130 -14.55 -4.01 11.14
C VAL A 130 -15.80 -4.90 11.12
N PHE A 131 -15.65 -6.15 10.68
CA PHE A 131 -16.76 -7.12 10.59
C PHE A 131 -16.56 -8.35 11.48
N ALA A 132 -15.34 -8.61 11.94
CA ALA A 132 -15.05 -9.64 12.93
C ALA A 132 -13.85 -9.23 13.80
N LYS A 133 -13.66 -9.93 14.92
CA LYS A 133 -12.53 -9.68 15.82
C LYS A 133 -11.21 -9.80 15.05
N ARG A 134 -10.51 -8.68 14.88
CA ARG A 134 -9.24 -8.56 14.12
C ARG A 134 -9.37 -8.64 12.60
N PHE A 135 -10.57 -8.57 12.03
CA PHE A 135 -10.78 -8.57 10.57
C PHE A 135 -11.59 -7.38 10.11
N TYR A 136 -11.13 -6.76 9.03
CA TYR A 136 -11.79 -5.61 8.43
C TYR A 136 -11.72 -5.61 6.91
N ALA A 137 -12.56 -4.79 6.30
CA ALA A 137 -12.47 -4.40 4.91
C ALA A 137 -12.30 -2.88 4.82
N ALA A 138 -11.52 -2.40 3.86
CA ALA A 138 -11.33 -0.97 3.67
C ALA A 138 -11.51 -0.57 2.20
N PRO A 139 -12.66 -0.04 1.79
CA PRO A 139 -12.75 0.70 0.54
C PRO A 139 -12.01 2.04 0.67
N SER A 140 -11.16 2.34 -0.31
CA SER A 140 -10.39 3.58 -0.31
C SER A 140 -10.13 4.13 -1.71
N ALA A 141 -9.83 5.42 -1.77
CA ALA A 141 -9.29 6.10 -2.94
C ALA A 141 -7.90 6.64 -2.60
N GLY A 142 -6.96 6.46 -3.53
CA GLY A 142 -5.60 6.94 -3.42
C GLY A 142 -5.25 7.88 -4.57
N PHE A 143 -4.53 8.96 -4.28
CA PHE A 143 -3.99 9.88 -5.27
C PHE A 143 -2.48 10.05 -5.13
N GLY A 144 -1.72 9.83 -6.20
CA GLY A 144 -0.27 9.95 -6.15
C GLY A 144 0.45 9.96 -7.49
N TYR A 145 1.76 9.76 -7.42
CA TYR A 145 2.65 9.83 -8.57
C TYR A 145 3.66 8.67 -8.56
N SER A 146 3.81 7.99 -9.69
CA SER A 146 4.71 6.84 -9.84
C SER A 146 5.97 7.24 -10.58
N PHE A 147 7.12 6.78 -10.10
CA PHE A 147 8.40 6.92 -10.80
C PHE A 147 9.09 5.57 -10.93
N LYS A 148 9.72 5.35 -12.09
CA LYS A 148 10.53 4.15 -12.36
C LYS A 148 11.84 4.26 -11.58
N PHE A 149 12.15 3.24 -10.79
CA PHE A 149 13.36 3.19 -9.98
C PHE A 149 14.43 2.26 -10.58
N SER A 150 14.06 1.27 -11.39
CA SER A 150 15.02 0.44 -12.11
C SER A 150 15.74 1.25 -13.20
N LYS A 151 17.06 1.10 -13.27
CA LYS A 151 17.85 1.49 -14.45
C LYS A 151 17.61 0.46 -15.56
N ASP A 152 17.44 0.94 -16.77
CA ASP A 152 17.45 0.12 -17.99
C ASP A 152 18.81 -0.56 -18.20
#